data_AF-A0A524CKC8-F1
#
_entry.id   AF-A0A524CKC8-F1
#
_cell.length_a   1.000
_cell.length_b   1.000
_cell.length_c   1.000
_cell.angle_alpha   90.00
_cell.angle_beta   90.00
_cell.angle_gamma   90.00
#
_symmetry.space_group_name_H-M   'P 1'
#
loop_
_entity.id
_entity.type
_entity.pdbx_description
1 polymer ?
#
loop_
_entity_poly.entity_id
_entity_poly.type
_entity_poly.pdbx_seq_one_letter_code
_entity_poly.pdbx_strand_id
1 'polypeptide(L)'
;IRTSYLANAGAGILVFDVTNRKSFENIKIWHKEIKETAPPDIFLILVGNKIDLEDQRIVNVEEGEKLADELGLSYIETSAKTGDNINDAFKMLALQLLHKFVEAEEVYDIIMDKEPQEKKLVKDLKYYERIPLQEIFHYKEGDLIPWLKNNISELGNAIETKLSIIEEKNNIYRINIDLLAEDKYGLKTLIFTQYNKKDFYNTGKLIAALDYFDAKNLIWIVENQTQSQVDIINWLNRYTTPETLFTLIKIELLKFKDYQPIPKFHLINNIPAVKLIYRELYYNEKLMVKEKERLKFYIDLLEKIKENLEEHYDIELTEYHHLSKPLKIEGISYRYIIQEEWSAVELHFEHQDLSINKSRYSHLLDNKNSINQRFQEISWHLPKNLVFDFEDGRSYQSIWYVFEDKRGLNYKENWEELQYDMITAMKCLISSIKPYLKYLEC
;
A
#
# COMPACT_ATOMS: atom_id res chain seq x y z
N ILE A 1 -1.62 -3.60 30.86
CA ILE A 1 -2.26 -4.82 30.25
C ILE A 1 -1.18 -5.89 29.96
N ARG A 2 -1.46 -7.21 29.94
CA ARG A 2 -0.43 -8.22 29.55
C ARG A 2 -0.13 -8.10 28.05
N THR A 3 1.11 -7.82 27.69
CA THR A 3 1.59 -7.58 26.31
C THR A 3 1.21 -8.71 25.33
N SER A 4 1.12 -9.95 25.81
CA SER A 4 0.74 -11.12 25.01
C SER A 4 -0.67 -11.08 24.43
N TYR A 5 -1.61 -10.33 25.04
CA TYR A 5 -3.00 -10.25 24.55
C TYR A 5 -3.20 -9.19 23.45
N LEU A 6 -2.27 -8.23 23.34
CA LEU A 6 -2.38 -7.11 22.40
C LEU A 6 -1.52 -7.32 21.14
N ALA A 7 -0.49 -8.17 21.20
CA ALA A 7 0.48 -8.35 20.14
C ALA A 7 -0.11 -8.79 18.78
N ASN A 8 -1.27 -9.47 18.79
CA ASN A 8 -1.95 -9.96 17.59
C ASN A 8 -3.40 -9.42 17.43
N ALA A 9 -3.78 -8.39 18.19
CA ALA A 9 -5.12 -7.82 18.10
C ALA A 9 -5.22 -6.84 16.93
N GLY A 10 -6.12 -7.11 15.98
CA GLY A 10 -6.44 -6.18 14.88
C GLY A 10 -7.42 -5.07 15.26
N ALA A 11 -8.17 -5.26 16.36
CA ALA A 11 -9.14 -4.29 16.85
C ALA A 11 -9.36 -4.40 18.37
N GLY A 12 -9.88 -3.34 18.98
CA GLY A 12 -10.21 -3.29 20.39
C GLY A 12 -11.36 -2.33 20.73
N ILE A 13 -11.97 -2.56 21.87
CA ILE A 13 -13.05 -1.72 22.42
C ILE A 13 -12.58 -1.16 23.76
N LEU A 14 -12.50 0.16 23.85
CA LEU A 14 -12.22 0.87 25.09
C LEU A 14 -13.55 1.16 25.78
N VAL A 15 -13.81 0.50 26.92
CA VAL A 15 -15.10 0.62 27.62
C VAL A 15 -14.93 1.37 28.93
N PHE A 16 -15.76 2.38 29.17
CA PHE A 16 -15.97 2.97 30.49
C PHE A 16 -17.43 2.79 30.93
N ASP A 17 -17.68 3.04 32.20
CA ASP A 17 -19.00 2.98 32.82
C ASP A 17 -19.51 4.41 33.06
N VAL A 18 -20.68 4.76 32.50
CA VAL A 18 -21.24 6.12 32.56
C VAL A 18 -21.60 6.55 33.98
N THR A 19 -21.71 5.61 34.92
CA THR A 19 -21.93 5.89 36.35
C THR A 19 -20.62 5.92 37.16
N ASN A 20 -19.45 5.85 36.51
CA ASN A 20 -18.16 5.80 37.17
C ASN A 20 -17.11 6.70 36.49
N ARG A 21 -16.94 7.92 37.01
CA ARG A 21 -16.01 8.94 36.50
C ARG A 21 -14.57 8.44 36.42
N LYS A 22 -14.13 7.65 37.39
CA LYS A 22 -12.76 7.12 37.41
C LYS A 22 -12.51 6.16 36.24
N SER A 23 -13.52 5.41 35.81
CA SER A 23 -13.40 4.53 34.65
C SER A 23 -13.22 5.31 33.34
N PHE A 24 -13.91 6.46 33.21
CA PHE A 24 -13.76 7.38 32.09
C PHE A 24 -12.37 8.04 32.05
N GLU A 25 -11.87 8.48 33.20
CA GLU A 25 -10.52 9.08 33.30
C GLU A 25 -9.40 8.10 32.94
N ASN A 26 -9.59 6.81 33.20
CA ASN A 26 -8.62 5.76 32.86
C ASN A 26 -8.53 5.48 31.35
N ILE A 27 -9.51 5.90 30.53
CA ILE A 27 -9.50 5.65 29.08
C ILE A 27 -8.24 6.21 28.43
N LYS A 28 -7.78 7.41 28.82
CA LYS A 28 -6.57 8.02 28.25
C LYS A 28 -5.32 7.18 28.54
N ILE A 29 -5.26 6.55 29.72
CA ILE A 29 -4.16 5.67 30.12
C ILE A 29 -4.20 4.39 29.29
N TRP A 30 -5.36 3.74 29.19
CA TRP A 30 -5.49 2.50 28.42
C TRP A 30 -5.28 2.70 26.92
N HIS A 31 -5.77 3.81 26.35
CA HIS A 31 -5.51 4.17 24.97
C HIS A 31 -4.00 4.31 24.72
N LYS A 32 -3.28 5.00 25.60
CA LYS A 32 -1.82 5.14 25.52
C LYS A 32 -1.11 3.78 25.63
N GLU A 33 -1.47 2.97 26.62
CA GLU A 33 -0.88 1.61 26.77
C GLU A 33 -1.09 0.76 25.52
N ILE A 34 -2.28 0.80 24.91
CA ILE A 34 -2.57 0.05 23.67
C ILE A 34 -1.73 0.59 22.52
N LYS A 35 -1.66 1.91 22.32
CA LYS A 35 -0.84 2.50 21.24
C LYS A 35 0.67 2.23 21.39
N GLU A 36 1.15 1.97 22.62
CA GLU A 36 2.55 1.63 22.88
C GLU A 36 2.85 0.12 22.71
N THR A 37 1.85 -0.76 22.78
CA THR A 37 2.06 -2.22 22.86
C THR A 37 1.40 -3.04 21.78
N ALA A 38 0.33 -2.54 21.15
CA ALA A 38 -0.36 -3.19 20.04
C ALA A 38 0.26 -2.79 18.69
N PRO A 39 -0.06 -3.51 17.59
CA PRO A 39 0.29 -3.09 16.24
C PRO A 39 -0.14 -1.63 15.94
N PRO A 40 0.65 -0.87 15.17
CA PRO A 40 0.38 0.56 14.90
C PRO A 40 -1.01 0.83 14.27
N ASP A 41 -1.55 -0.17 13.62
CA ASP A 41 -2.76 -0.21 12.79
C ASP A 41 -3.96 -0.88 13.47
N ILE A 42 -3.93 -0.99 14.81
CA ILE A 42 -5.08 -1.46 15.59
C ILE A 42 -6.24 -0.45 15.55
N PHE A 43 -7.43 -0.92 15.20
CA PHE A 43 -8.66 -0.12 15.27
C PHE A 43 -9.24 -0.11 16.68
N LEU A 44 -9.63 1.07 17.16
CA LEU A 44 -10.22 1.24 18.48
C LEU A 44 -11.51 2.03 18.39
N ILE A 45 -12.51 1.61 19.17
CA ILE A 45 -13.71 2.39 19.44
C ILE A 45 -13.84 2.67 20.93
N LEU A 46 -14.44 3.80 21.28
CA LEU A 46 -14.79 4.16 22.64
C LEU A 46 -16.25 3.80 22.93
N VAL A 47 -16.50 3.16 24.07
CA VAL A 47 -17.83 2.71 24.49
C VAL A 47 -18.15 3.19 25.90
N GLY A 48 -19.22 3.96 26.04
CA GLY A 48 -19.82 4.30 27.33
C GLY A 48 -20.89 3.27 27.70
N ASN A 49 -20.63 2.38 28.64
CA ASN A 49 -21.54 1.29 29.02
C ASN A 49 -22.39 1.65 30.25
N LYS A 50 -23.48 0.89 30.46
CA LYS A 50 -24.47 1.01 31.54
C LYS A 50 -25.42 2.20 31.46
N ILE A 51 -25.79 2.59 30.24
CA ILE A 51 -26.81 3.63 30.03
C ILE A 51 -28.19 3.30 30.58
N ASP A 52 -28.45 2.03 30.93
CA ASP A 52 -29.66 1.63 31.65
C ASP A 52 -29.75 2.23 33.06
N LEU A 53 -28.66 2.82 33.59
CA LEU A 53 -28.59 3.48 34.88
C LEU A 53 -28.55 5.02 34.75
N GLU A 54 -29.43 5.58 33.92
CA GLU A 54 -29.46 7.02 33.60
C GLU A 54 -29.54 7.91 34.85
N ASP A 55 -30.32 7.51 35.87
CA ASP A 55 -30.44 8.24 37.15
C ASP A 55 -29.13 8.33 37.95
N GLN A 56 -28.15 7.50 37.61
CA GLN A 56 -26.83 7.43 38.25
C GLN A 56 -25.71 7.91 37.33
N ARG A 57 -26.05 8.47 36.16
CA ARG A 57 -25.09 8.99 35.19
C ARG A 57 -24.27 10.13 35.81
N ILE A 58 -22.95 10.02 35.69
CA ILE A 58 -21.99 11.05 36.10
C ILE A 58 -20.97 11.39 35.01
N VAL A 59 -21.08 10.75 33.85
CA VAL A 59 -20.36 11.07 32.62
C VAL A 59 -21.41 11.26 31.52
N ASN A 60 -21.44 12.46 30.96
CA ASN A 60 -22.44 12.84 29.98
C ASN A 60 -22.02 12.37 28.58
N VAL A 61 -22.98 12.23 27.67
CA VAL A 61 -22.70 11.81 26.27
C VAL A 61 -21.69 12.75 25.61
N GLU A 62 -21.85 14.06 25.79
CA GLU A 62 -20.96 15.12 25.27
C GLU A 62 -19.51 14.98 25.76
N GLU A 63 -19.30 14.51 27.00
CA GLU A 63 -17.95 14.25 27.50
C GLU A 63 -17.33 13.02 26.83
N GLY A 64 -18.14 11.99 26.60
CA GLY A 64 -17.75 10.80 25.83
C GLY A 64 -17.34 11.14 24.40
N GLU A 65 -18.18 11.91 23.70
CA GLU A 65 -17.92 12.39 22.34
C GLU A 65 -16.65 13.22 22.27
N LYS A 66 -16.50 14.20 23.17
CA LYS A 66 -15.30 15.05 23.22
C LYS A 66 -14.04 14.23 23.48
N LEU A 67 -14.08 13.25 24.36
CA LEU A 67 -12.94 12.38 24.60
C LEU A 67 -12.60 11.52 23.38
N ALA A 68 -13.62 11.03 22.67
CA ALA A 68 -13.41 10.27 21.45
C ALA A 68 -12.78 11.11 20.36
N ASP A 69 -13.25 12.35 20.16
CA ASP A 69 -12.65 13.32 19.24
C ASP A 69 -11.19 13.64 19.61
N GLU A 70 -10.91 13.86 20.90
CA GLU A 70 -9.54 14.09 21.41
C GLU A 70 -8.60 12.91 21.11
N LEU A 71 -9.12 11.69 21.06
CA LEU A 71 -8.37 10.45 20.83
C LEU A 71 -8.44 9.96 19.38
N GLY A 72 -9.22 10.61 18.51
CA GLY A 72 -9.47 10.17 17.13
C GLY A 72 -10.22 8.84 17.03
N LEU A 73 -11.14 8.57 17.96
CA LEU A 73 -11.92 7.33 18.04
C LEU A 73 -13.39 7.58 17.71
N SER A 74 -14.10 6.54 17.27
CA SER A 74 -15.56 6.57 17.21
C SER A 74 -16.16 6.27 18.59
N TYR A 75 -17.24 6.97 18.96
CA TYR A 75 -17.94 6.79 20.24
C TYR A 75 -19.32 6.16 20.07
N ILE A 76 -19.69 5.27 20.99
CA ILE A 76 -21.06 4.76 21.09
C ILE A 76 -21.40 4.43 22.55
N GLU A 77 -22.61 4.74 22.99
CA GLU A 77 -23.09 4.31 24.29
C GLU A 77 -23.85 2.99 24.22
N THR A 78 -23.69 2.12 25.23
CA THR A 78 -24.27 0.78 25.26
C THR A 78 -24.84 0.43 26.63
N SER A 79 -25.74 -0.56 26.66
CA SER A 79 -26.04 -1.29 27.90
C SER A 79 -25.87 -2.78 27.66
N ALA A 80 -24.86 -3.35 28.32
CA ALA A 80 -24.69 -4.80 28.35
C ALA A 80 -25.86 -5.53 29.04
N LYS A 81 -26.68 -4.84 29.84
CA LYS A 81 -27.80 -5.41 30.57
C LYS A 81 -29.06 -5.51 29.71
N THR A 82 -29.41 -4.45 28.99
CA THR A 82 -30.59 -4.42 28.11
C THR A 82 -30.28 -4.92 26.69
N GLY A 83 -29.01 -4.90 26.31
CA GLY A 83 -28.54 -5.20 24.96
C GLY A 83 -28.50 -3.98 24.04
N ASP A 84 -28.85 -2.79 24.54
CA ASP A 84 -28.88 -1.56 23.75
C ASP A 84 -27.49 -1.27 23.16
N ASN A 85 -27.48 -1.06 21.85
CA ASN A 85 -26.31 -0.70 21.03
C ASN A 85 -25.12 -1.68 21.10
N ILE A 86 -25.24 -2.84 21.76
CA ILE A 86 -24.15 -3.83 21.84
C ILE A 86 -23.77 -4.31 20.45
N ASN A 87 -24.78 -4.69 19.65
CA ASN A 87 -24.55 -5.12 18.27
C ASN A 87 -23.98 -4.00 17.39
N ASP A 88 -24.40 -2.76 17.61
CA ASP A 88 -23.95 -1.63 16.79
C ASP A 88 -22.51 -1.22 17.14
N ALA A 89 -22.09 -1.38 18.39
CA ALA A 89 -20.69 -1.22 18.78
C ALA A 89 -19.79 -2.27 18.09
N PHE A 90 -20.20 -3.55 18.09
CA PHE A 90 -19.46 -4.59 17.38
C PHE A 90 -19.46 -4.38 15.87
N LYS A 91 -20.58 -3.94 15.26
CA LYS A 91 -20.64 -3.59 13.84
C LYS A 91 -19.72 -2.43 13.48
N MET A 92 -19.68 -1.38 14.29
CA MET A 92 -18.82 -0.22 14.06
C MET A 92 -17.35 -0.63 14.03
N LEU A 93 -16.93 -1.50 14.96
CA LEU A 93 -15.59 -2.07 14.97
C LEU A 93 -15.32 -2.99 13.77
N ALA A 94 -16.26 -3.87 13.44
CA ALA A 94 -16.15 -4.79 12.30
C ALA A 94 -16.07 -4.04 10.96
N LEU A 95 -16.80 -2.94 10.82
CA LEU A 95 -16.74 -2.05 9.65
C LEU A 95 -15.35 -1.43 9.49
N GLN A 96 -14.80 -0.87 10.56
CA GLN A 96 -13.44 -0.31 10.54
C GLN A 96 -12.39 -1.37 10.16
N LEU A 97 -12.55 -2.60 10.67
CA LEU A 97 -11.71 -3.74 10.28
C LEU A 97 -11.86 -4.09 8.79
N LEU A 98 -13.09 -4.25 8.29
CA LEU A 98 -13.35 -4.63 6.90
C LEU A 98 -12.85 -3.59 5.90
N HIS A 99 -12.88 -2.30 6.26
CA HIS A 99 -12.33 -1.21 5.45
C HIS A 99 -10.84 -1.35 5.15
N LYS A 100 -10.07 -1.99 6.04
CA LYS A 100 -8.63 -2.20 5.86
C LYS A 100 -8.32 -3.37 4.93
N PHE A 101 -9.20 -4.35 4.85
CA PHE A 101 -8.84 -5.65 4.29
C PHE A 101 -9.46 -5.99 2.93
N VAL A 102 -10.47 -5.27 2.43
CA VAL A 102 -11.28 -5.86 1.34
C VAL A 102 -11.84 -4.87 0.31
N GLU A 103 -11.56 -5.13 -0.98
CA GLU A 103 -12.48 -4.80 -2.07
C GLU A 103 -13.75 -5.63 -1.88
N ALA A 104 -14.91 -4.99 -1.74
CA ALA A 104 -16.16 -5.60 -1.25
C ALA A 104 -16.64 -6.91 -1.93
N GLU A 105 -16.04 -7.33 -3.04
CA GLU A 105 -16.30 -8.61 -3.72
C GLU A 105 -15.70 -9.82 -3.00
N GLU A 106 -14.49 -9.75 -2.43
CA GLU A 106 -13.83 -10.93 -1.84
C GLU A 106 -14.46 -11.38 -0.51
N VAL A 107 -15.04 -10.46 0.26
CA VAL A 107 -15.81 -10.76 1.49
C VAL A 107 -17.07 -11.55 1.19
N TYR A 108 -17.67 -11.34 0.02
CA TYR A 108 -18.90 -12.01 -0.36
C TYR A 108 -18.65 -13.53 -0.45
N ASP A 109 -17.58 -13.95 -1.10
CA ASP A 109 -17.27 -15.36 -1.31
C ASP A 109 -16.89 -16.07 0.00
N ILE A 110 -16.16 -15.39 0.90
CA ILE A 110 -15.79 -15.93 2.22
C ILE A 110 -17.02 -16.15 3.13
N ILE A 111 -18.06 -15.30 3.01
CA ILE A 111 -19.24 -15.35 3.89
C ILE A 111 -20.36 -16.23 3.32
N MET A 112 -20.37 -16.50 2.01
CA MET A 112 -21.41 -17.33 1.39
C MET A 112 -21.41 -18.79 1.88
N ASP A 113 -20.30 -19.25 2.46
CA ASP A 113 -20.15 -20.56 3.11
C ASP A 113 -20.56 -20.60 4.60
N LYS A 114 -21.05 -19.49 5.15
CA LYS A 114 -21.37 -19.34 6.58
C LYS A 114 -22.87 -19.29 6.91
N GLU A 115 -23.21 -19.25 8.20
CA GLU A 115 -24.57 -19.41 8.72
C GLU A 115 -25.55 -18.27 8.29
N PRO A 116 -26.88 -18.50 8.24
CA PRO A 116 -27.86 -17.54 7.73
C PRO A 116 -27.88 -16.16 8.41
N GLN A 117 -27.42 -16.09 9.66
CA GLN A 117 -27.40 -14.85 10.46
C GLN A 117 -26.26 -13.93 10.01
N GLU A 118 -25.11 -14.50 9.61
CA GLU A 118 -23.94 -13.79 9.10
C GLU A 118 -24.21 -13.26 7.67
N LYS A 119 -25.02 -13.99 6.88
CA LYS A 119 -25.52 -13.54 5.57
C LYS A 119 -26.41 -12.28 5.64
N LYS A 120 -27.12 -12.07 6.75
CA LYS A 120 -27.92 -10.85 6.98
C LYS A 120 -27.03 -9.63 7.24
N LEU A 121 -25.92 -9.82 7.96
CA LEU A 121 -24.94 -8.77 8.24
C LEU A 121 -24.35 -8.18 6.94
N VAL A 122 -24.01 -9.04 5.96
CA VAL A 122 -23.50 -8.61 4.65
C VAL A 122 -24.56 -7.86 3.83
N LYS A 123 -25.84 -8.25 3.94
CA LYS A 123 -26.93 -7.50 3.30
C LYS A 123 -27.08 -6.09 3.86
N ASP A 124 -26.86 -5.91 5.17
CA ASP A 124 -26.90 -4.59 5.81
C ASP A 124 -25.63 -3.76 5.51
N LEU A 125 -24.49 -4.42 5.28
CA LEU A 125 -23.23 -3.81 4.82
C LEU A 125 -23.24 -3.33 3.36
N LYS A 126 -24.18 -3.82 2.54
CA LYS A 126 -24.40 -3.36 1.14
C LYS A 126 -24.96 -1.93 1.04
N TYR A 127 -25.29 -1.27 2.14
CA TYR A 127 -25.86 0.08 2.15
C TYR A 127 -24.84 1.19 2.42
N TYR A 128 -23.63 1.07 1.85
CA TYR A 128 -22.81 2.26 1.63
C TYR A 128 -23.16 2.84 0.27
N GLU A 129 -23.35 4.16 0.21
CA GLU A 129 -23.54 4.88 -1.02
C GLU A 129 -22.23 5.57 -1.38
N ARG A 130 -21.84 5.51 -2.66
CA ARG A 130 -20.77 6.37 -3.18
C ARG A 130 -21.35 7.76 -3.33
N ILE A 131 -20.75 8.72 -2.64
CA ILE A 131 -21.21 10.10 -2.68
C ILE A 131 -20.21 10.95 -3.44
N PRO A 132 -20.65 11.71 -4.45
CA PRO A 132 -19.80 12.71 -5.11
C PRO A 132 -19.22 13.70 -4.10
N LEU A 133 -17.96 14.11 -4.28
CA LEU A 133 -17.32 15.12 -3.43
C LEU A 133 -18.17 16.40 -3.34
N GLN A 134 -18.83 16.76 -4.45
CA GLN A 134 -19.68 17.93 -4.57
C GLN A 134 -20.90 17.94 -3.64
N GLU A 135 -21.41 16.76 -3.28
CA GLU A 135 -22.58 16.62 -2.40
C GLU A 135 -22.24 16.86 -0.93
N ILE A 136 -20.97 16.70 -0.56
CA ILE A 136 -20.49 16.91 0.81
C ILE A 136 -19.84 18.28 0.94
N PHE A 137 -19.01 18.66 -0.05
CA PHE A 137 -18.29 19.93 -0.08
C PHE A 137 -19.04 20.92 -0.98
N HIS A 138 -20.21 21.36 -0.52
CA HIS A 138 -21.06 22.29 -1.25
C HIS A 138 -20.41 23.69 -1.32
N TYR A 139 -19.91 24.05 -2.52
CA TYR A 139 -19.62 25.42 -2.97
C TYR A 139 -18.50 26.24 -2.27
N LYS A 140 -17.87 25.76 -1.20
CA LYS A 140 -16.67 26.40 -0.65
C LYS A 140 -15.52 25.41 -0.62
N GLU A 141 -14.47 25.76 -1.37
CA GLU A 141 -13.18 25.05 -1.33
C GLU A 141 -12.62 24.89 0.10
N GLY A 142 -13.11 25.73 1.02
CA GLY A 142 -12.73 25.75 2.43
C GLY A 142 -13.18 24.55 3.29
N ASP A 143 -14.11 23.69 2.85
CA ASP A 143 -14.53 22.54 3.68
C ASP A 143 -13.75 21.26 3.37
N LEU A 144 -13.27 21.11 2.12
CA LEU A 144 -12.46 19.94 1.74
C LEU A 144 -11.09 19.97 2.42
N ILE A 145 -10.45 21.15 2.55
CA ILE A 145 -9.09 21.22 3.07
C ILE A 145 -9.01 20.81 4.54
N PRO A 146 -9.85 21.34 5.46
CA PRO A 146 -9.92 20.86 6.83
C PRO A 146 -10.26 19.36 6.92
N TRP A 147 -11.17 18.88 6.08
CA TRP A 147 -11.52 17.46 6.03
C TRP A 147 -10.33 16.60 5.57
N LEU A 148 -9.63 17.00 4.51
CA LEU A 148 -8.44 16.30 4.00
C LEU A 148 -7.33 16.29 5.05
N LYS A 149 -7.18 17.36 5.83
CA LYS A 149 -6.22 17.40 6.94
C LYS A 149 -6.53 16.34 8.00
N ASN A 150 -7.79 16.19 8.37
CA ASN A 150 -8.23 15.18 9.33
C ASN A 150 -8.07 13.74 8.80
N ASN A 151 -7.99 13.58 7.48
CA ASN A 151 -7.85 12.29 6.79
C ASN A 151 -6.46 12.09 6.14
N ILE A 152 -5.45 12.87 6.54
CA ILE A 152 -4.12 12.84 5.91
C ILE A 152 -3.43 11.48 6.09
N SER A 153 -3.71 10.77 7.19
CA SER A 153 -3.18 9.43 7.45
C SER A 153 -3.70 8.42 6.43
N GLU A 154 -4.97 8.49 6.03
CA GLU A 154 -5.54 7.62 5.01
C GLU A 154 -4.92 7.88 3.63
N LEU A 155 -4.65 9.15 3.30
CA LEU A 155 -3.90 9.48 2.09
C LEU A 155 -2.48 8.91 2.13
N GLY A 156 -1.80 9.04 3.27
CA GLY A 156 -0.47 8.48 3.48
C GLY A 156 -0.44 6.96 3.32
N ASN A 157 -1.41 6.26 3.90
CA ASN A 157 -1.56 4.81 3.77
C ASN A 157 -1.70 4.39 2.30
N ALA A 158 -2.51 5.09 1.51
CA ALA A 158 -2.71 4.79 0.10
C ALA A 158 -1.45 4.94 -0.78
N ILE A 159 -0.42 5.63 -0.28
CA ILE A 159 0.88 5.79 -0.96
C ILE A 159 2.03 5.21 -0.13
N GLU A 160 1.72 4.38 0.86
CA GLU A 160 2.68 3.67 1.73
C GLU A 160 3.71 4.60 2.40
N THR A 161 3.30 5.80 2.80
CA THR A 161 4.17 6.75 3.51
C THR A 161 3.45 7.48 4.62
N LYS A 162 4.20 7.87 5.66
CA LYS A 162 3.67 8.76 6.68
C LYS A 162 3.67 10.18 6.14
N LEU A 163 2.53 10.87 6.22
CA LEU A 163 2.41 12.29 5.89
C LEU A 163 2.14 13.11 7.15
N SER A 164 2.85 14.23 7.29
CA SER A 164 2.66 15.20 8.38
C SER A 164 2.45 16.60 7.80
N ILE A 165 1.33 17.24 8.10
CA ILE A 165 1.02 18.57 7.54
C ILE A 165 1.93 19.63 8.20
N ILE A 166 2.55 20.47 7.38
CA ILE A 166 3.33 21.63 7.83
C ILE A 166 2.41 22.86 7.89
N GLU A 167 1.74 23.17 6.78
CA GLU A 167 0.98 24.41 6.63
C GLU A 167 -0.05 24.34 5.50
N GLU A 168 -1.03 25.23 5.56
CA GLU A 168 -1.95 25.53 4.46
C GLU A 168 -1.32 26.59 3.56
N LYS A 169 -1.35 26.36 2.25
CA LYS A 169 -0.96 27.36 1.25
C LYS A 169 -2.18 27.72 0.43
N ASN A 170 -2.23 28.96 -0.06
CA ASN A 170 -3.28 29.38 -0.98
C ASN A 170 -2.66 30.17 -2.13
N ASN A 171 -2.87 29.64 -3.35
CA ASN A 171 -2.71 30.30 -4.64
C ASN A 171 -1.33 30.90 -4.95
N ILE A 172 -0.41 30.07 -5.43
CA ILE A 172 0.95 30.48 -5.81
C ILE A 172 1.21 30.06 -7.28
N TYR A 173 1.70 30.99 -8.11
CA TYR A 173 1.88 30.82 -9.57
C TYR A 173 0.66 30.32 -10.38
N ARG A 174 -0.58 30.67 -9.95
CA ARG A 174 -1.83 30.12 -10.53
C ARG A 174 -1.96 28.60 -10.38
N ILE A 175 -1.26 28.04 -9.39
CA ILE A 175 -1.37 26.66 -8.95
C ILE A 175 -1.95 26.72 -7.55
N ASN A 176 -3.10 26.08 -7.38
CA ASN A 176 -3.72 25.95 -6.08
C ASN A 176 -3.02 24.79 -5.42
N ILE A 177 -2.03 25.07 -4.59
CA ILE A 177 -1.49 24.10 -3.64
C ILE A 177 -2.34 24.23 -2.40
N ASP A 178 -2.98 23.15 -1.98
CA ASP A 178 -3.93 23.17 -0.87
C ASP A 178 -3.23 22.91 0.47
N LEU A 179 -2.29 21.95 0.48
CA LEU A 179 -1.52 21.60 1.68
C LEU A 179 -0.04 21.45 1.34
N LEU A 180 0.81 21.88 2.28
CA LEU A 180 2.20 21.49 2.35
C LEU A 180 2.37 20.50 3.49
N ALA A 181 2.93 19.33 3.19
CA ALA A 181 3.21 18.26 4.14
C ALA A 181 4.68 17.81 4.04
N GLU A 182 5.10 16.96 4.96
CA GLU A 182 6.35 16.21 4.94
C GLU A 182 6.07 14.71 4.92
N ASP A 183 6.88 13.96 4.19
CA ASP A 183 6.82 12.51 4.17
C ASP A 183 7.61 11.86 5.33
N LYS A 184 7.73 10.53 5.32
CA LYS A 184 8.48 9.76 6.32
C LYS A 184 9.98 10.13 6.41
N TYR A 185 10.53 10.80 5.41
CA TYR A 185 11.92 11.26 5.36
C TYR A 185 12.07 12.77 5.64
N GLY A 186 10.98 13.48 5.92
CA GLY A 186 11.00 14.94 6.04
C GLY A 186 11.07 15.68 4.70
N LEU A 187 10.78 15.00 3.58
CA LEU A 187 10.74 15.65 2.28
C LEU A 187 9.41 16.36 2.08
N LYS A 188 9.50 17.65 1.73
CA LYS A 188 8.34 18.48 1.46
C LYS A 188 7.50 17.92 0.31
N THR A 189 6.20 17.90 0.55
CA THR A 189 5.16 17.28 -0.25
C THR A 189 4.05 18.29 -0.49
N LEU A 190 3.89 18.68 -1.75
CA LEU A 190 2.78 19.53 -2.18
C LEU A 190 1.56 18.64 -2.42
N ILE A 191 0.44 18.99 -1.83
CA ILE A 191 -0.83 18.29 -2.05
C ILE A 191 -1.81 19.28 -2.62
N PHE A 192 -2.46 18.91 -3.72
CA PHE A 192 -3.54 19.69 -4.27
C PHE A 192 -4.67 18.81 -4.79
N THR A 193 -5.86 19.39 -4.78
CA THR A 193 -7.11 18.76 -5.13
C THR A 193 -7.66 19.42 -6.40
N GLN A 194 -8.14 18.59 -7.32
CA GLN A 194 -8.85 19.03 -8.51
C GLN A 194 -10.20 18.34 -8.57
N TYR A 195 -11.18 19.00 -7.98
CA TYR A 195 -12.61 18.69 -8.10
C TYR A 195 -13.29 19.96 -8.62
N ASN A 196 -14.24 19.82 -9.55
CA ASN A 196 -14.99 20.92 -10.18
C ASN A 196 -14.19 21.96 -10.99
N LYS A 197 -12.86 21.87 -11.03
CA LYS A 197 -12.01 22.78 -11.82
C LYS A 197 -11.77 22.22 -13.22
N LYS A 198 -12.15 23.00 -14.23
CA LYS A 198 -11.82 22.75 -15.65
C LYS A 198 -10.38 23.06 -16.01
N ASP A 199 -9.65 23.76 -15.13
CA ASP A 199 -8.27 24.13 -15.39
C ASP A 199 -7.38 22.90 -15.36
N PHE A 200 -6.76 22.63 -16.50
CA PHE A 200 -5.79 21.57 -16.65
C PHE A 200 -4.40 22.12 -16.25
N TYR A 201 -3.75 21.48 -15.28
CA TYR A 201 -2.37 21.78 -14.95
C TYR A 201 -1.44 21.17 -16.01
N ASN A 202 -0.56 21.99 -16.59
CA ASN A 202 0.50 21.50 -17.45
C ASN A 202 1.75 21.14 -16.62
N THR A 203 2.65 20.36 -17.21
CA THR A 203 3.90 19.90 -16.58
C THR A 203 4.75 21.05 -16.04
N GLY A 204 4.89 22.13 -16.80
CA GLY A 204 5.72 23.28 -16.42
C GLY A 204 5.25 23.97 -15.14
N LYS A 205 3.93 24.08 -14.94
CA LYS A 205 3.36 24.59 -13.69
C LYS A 205 3.75 23.70 -12.51
N LEU A 206 3.52 22.39 -12.61
CA LEU A 206 3.79 21.44 -11.53
C LEU A 206 5.27 21.46 -11.09
N ILE A 207 6.20 21.54 -12.05
CA ILE A 207 7.64 21.64 -11.78
C ILE A 207 7.99 22.96 -11.12
N ALA A 208 7.44 24.09 -11.58
CA ALA A 208 7.69 25.40 -10.99
C ALA A 208 7.20 25.50 -9.54
N ALA A 209 6.09 24.83 -9.21
CA ALA A 209 5.61 24.74 -7.83
C ALA A 209 6.63 24.01 -6.94
N LEU A 210 7.11 22.85 -7.36
CA LEU A 210 8.10 22.07 -6.61
C LEU A 210 9.36 22.90 -6.30
N ASP A 211 9.91 23.57 -7.31
CA ASP A 211 11.10 24.42 -7.16
C ASP A 211 10.88 25.55 -6.15
N TYR A 212 9.76 26.26 -6.25
CA TYR A 212 9.44 27.37 -5.35
C TYR A 212 9.33 26.96 -3.88
N PHE A 213 8.68 25.83 -3.60
CA PHE A 213 8.50 25.34 -2.23
C PHE A 213 9.69 24.53 -1.72
N ASP A 214 10.70 24.29 -2.57
CA ASP A 214 11.76 23.32 -2.34
C ASP A 214 11.18 21.94 -1.96
N ALA A 215 10.15 21.55 -2.71
CA ALA A 215 9.44 20.30 -2.52
C ALA A 215 9.98 19.22 -3.46
N LYS A 216 9.96 17.97 -2.98
CA LYS A 216 10.35 16.79 -3.76
C LYS A 216 9.15 15.94 -4.13
N ASN A 217 8.01 16.12 -3.49
CA ASN A 217 6.80 15.34 -3.77
C ASN A 217 5.66 16.24 -4.21
N LEU A 218 4.86 15.72 -5.13
CA LEU A 218 3.60 16.33 -5.54
C LEU A 218 2.51 15.26 -5.61
N ILE A 219 1.46 15.45 -4.82
CA ILE A 219 0.26 14.61 -4.78
C ILE A 219 -0.88 15.38 -5.40
N TRP A 220 -1.40 14.88 -6.51
CA TRP A 220 -2.57 15.39 -7.22
C TRP A 220 -3.77 14.51 -6.91
N ILE A 221 -4.73 15.03 -6.15
CA ILE A 221 -5.96 14.34 -5.79
C ILE A 221 -7.07 14.75 -6.77
N VAL A 222 -7.77 13.77 -7.36
CA VAL A 222 -8.87 13.98 -8.30
C VAL A 222 -10.07 13.11 -7.92
N GLU A 223 -11.28 13.57 -8.19
CA GLU A 223 -12.48 12.73 -8.03
C GLU A 223 -12.60 11.71 -9.19
N ASN A 224 -12.32 12.18 -10.40
CA ASN A 224 -12.29 11.35 -11.61
C ASN A 224 -11.02 11.67 -12.40
N GLN A 225 -10.19 10.66 -12.62
CA GLN A 225 -8.99 10.77 -13.42
C GLN A 225 -9.29 10.78 -14.92
N THR A 226 -8.51 11.54 -15.67
CA THR A 226 -8.48 11.51 -17.15
C THR A 226 -7.18 10.86 -17.62
N GLN A 227 -7.21 10.25 -18.81
CA GLN A 227 -6.00 9.65 -19.41
C GLN A 227 -4.86 10.68 -19.54
N SER A 228 -5.19 11.92 -19.89
CA SER A 228 -4.22 13.03 -20.00
C SER A 228 -3.48 13.30 -18.68
N GLN A 229 -4.17 13.23 -17.53
CA GLN A 229 -3.53 13.39 -16.22
C GLN A 229 -2.60 12.22 -15.91
N VAL A 230 -3.03 11.00 -16.21
CA VAL A 230 -2.22 9.78 -16.05
C VAL A 230 -0.95 9.89 -16.90
N ASP A 231 -1.09 10.26 -18.17
CA ASP A 231 0.02 10.41 -19.10
C ASP A 231 1.01 11.49 -18.64
N ILE A 232 0.53 12.62 -18.13
CA ILE A 232 1.37 13.69 -17.57
C ILE A 232 2.17 13.20 -16.37
N ILE A 233 1.52 12.53 -15.42
CA ILE A 233 2.18 12.08 -14.18
C ILE A 233 3.20 10.99 -14.49
N ASN A 234 2.87 10.06 -15.38
CA ASN A 234 3.81 9.05 -15.87
C ASN A 234 5.00 9.69 -16.60
N TRP A 235 4.74 10.68 -17.48
CA TRP A 235 5.79 11.42 -18.17
C TRP A 235 6.71 12.16 -17.18
N LEU A 236 6.14 12.86 -16.20
CA LEU A 236 6.89 13.55 -15.16
C LEU A 236 7.76 12.56 -14.39
N ASN A 237 7.20 11.43 -13.95
CA ASN A 237 7.99 10.42 -13.26
C ASN A 237 9.09 9.81 -14.15
N ARG A 238 8.88 9.75 -15.46
CA ARG A 238 9.87 9.19 -16.39
C ARG A 238 11.07 10.09 -16.64
N TYR A 239 10.86 11.40 -16.68
CA TYR A 239 11.85 12.37 -17.17
C TYR A 239 12.35 13.37 -16.12
N THR A 240 11.86 13.30 -14.89
CA THR A 240 12.38 14.09 -13.75
C THR A 240 13.39 13.30 -12.91
N THR A 241 14.11 14.02 -12.06
CA THR A 241 15.14 13.45 -11.18
C THR A 241 14.59 12.33 -10.30
N PRO A 242 15.40 11.31 -9.94
CA PRO A 242 14.96 10.22 -9.06
C PRO A 242 14.45 10.66 -7.69
N GLU A 243 14.92 11.80 -7.17
CA GLU A 243 14.46 12.40 -5.92
C GLU A 243 13.02 12.94 -5.98
N THR A 244 12.55 13.33 -7.18
CA THR A 244 11.24 13.97 -7.33
C THR A 244 10.16 12.93 -7.57
N LEU A 245 9.04 12.98 -6.87
CA LEU A 245 7.93 12.04 -7.03
C LEU A 245 6.61 12.75 -7.33
N PHE A 246 5.92 12.25 -8.34
CA PHE A 246 4.59 12.71 -8.70
C PHE A 246 3.59 11.58 -8.52
N THR A 247 2.48 11.87 -7.84
CA THR A 247 1.46 10.89 -7.52
C THR A 247 0.09 11.41 -7.91
N LEU A 248 -0.68 10.60 -8.64
CA LEU A 248 -2.07 10.83 -8.97
C LEU A 248 -2.95 9.93 -8.11
N ILE A 249 -3.82 10.55 -7.32
CA ILE A 249 -4.72 9.87 -6.41
C ILE A 249 -6.15 10.11 -6.82
N LYS A 250 -6.94 9.05 -6.96
CA LYS A 250 -8.39 9.16 -7.03
C LYS A 250 -8.96 9.12 -5.62
N ILE A 251 -9.83 10.06 -5.28
CA ILE A 251 -10.61 10.04 -4.05
C ILE A 251 -12.05 9.60 -4.33
N GLU A 252 -12.54 8.66 -3.52
CA GLU A 252 -13.94 8.29 -3.43
C GLU A 252 -14.44 8.51 -2.01
N LEU A 253 -15.71 8.89 -1.85
CA LEU A 253 -16.34 9.01 -0.53
C LEU A 253 -17.41 7.95 -0.38
N LEU A 254 -17.32 7.19 0.69
CA LEU A 254 -18.30 6.17 1.06
C LEU A 254 -19.09 6.70 2.25
N LYS A 255 -20.41 6.82 2.10
CA LYS A 255 -21.29 7.18 3.21
C LYS A 255 -22.15 5.98 3.58
N PHE A 256 -22.17 5.66 4.86
CA PHE A 256 -23.08 4.68 5.42
C PHE A 256 -24.15 5.44 6.22
N LYS A 257 -25.43 5.32 5.85
CA LYS A 257 -26.55 5.98 6.54
C LYS A 257 -26.26 7.47 6.86
N ASP A 258 -26.34 7.84 8.14
CA ASP A 258 -26.15 9.20 8.65
C ASP A 258 -24.73 9.47 9.18
N TYR A 259 -23.79 8.53 8.99
CA TYR A 259 -22.41 8.69 9.44
C TYR A 259 -21.62 9.66 8.56
N GLN A 260 -20.50 10.16 9.10
CA GLN A 260 -19.56 10.97 8.35
C GLN A 260 -18.98 10.19 7.15
N PRO A 261 -18.89 10.80 5.96
CA PRO A 261 -18.31 10.17 4.78
C PRO A 261 -16.85 9.76 5.00
N ILE A 262 -16.53 8.53 4.58
CA ILE A 262 -15.20 7.93 4.75
C ILE A 262 -14.41 8.07 3.43
N PRO A 263 -13.15 8.57 3.47
CA PRO A 263 -12.30 8.60 2.29
C PRO A 263 -11.91 7.19 1.86
N LYS A 264 -11.88 6.97 0.55
CA LYS A 264 -11.05 5.93 -0.07
C LYS A 264 -10.12 6.60 -1.09
N PHE A 265 -8.83 6.52 -0.83
CA PHE A 265 -7.80 7.02 -1.74
C PHE A 265 -7.22 5.87 -2.55
N HIS A 266 -7.11 6.06 -3.85
CA HIS A 266 -6.59 5.06 -4.78
C HIS A 266 -5.40 5.63 -5.54
N LEU A 267 -4.25 4.98 -5.44
CA LEU A 267 -3.09 5.30 -6.26
C LEU A 267 -3.36 4.91 -7.72
N ILE A 268 -3.28 5.87 -8.63
CA ILE A 268 -3.64 5.66 -10.05
C ILE A 268 -2.42 5.34 -10.92
N ASN A 269 -1.28 6.00 -10.69
CA ASN A 269 -0.08 5.77 -11.48
C ASN A 269 0.87 4.79 -10.80
N ASN A 270 1.61 4.01 -11.60
CA ASN A 270 2.75 3.26 -11.09
C ASN A 270 3.91 4.23 -10.77
N ILE A 271 4.59 4.01 -9.65
CA ILE A 271 5.78 4.76 -9.26
C ILE A 271 7.01 3.95 -9.69
N PRO A 272 7.90 4.49 -10.55
CA PRO A 272 9.08 3.76 -10.98
C PRO A 272 9.96 3.32 -9.80
N ALA A 273 10.34 2.04 -9.73
CA ALA A 273 11.16 1.50 -8.63
C ALA A 273 12.44 2.29 -8.40
N VAL A 274 13.08 2.81 -9.45
CA VAL A 274 14.29 3.63 -9.33
C VAL A 274 14.11 4.84 -8.40
N LYS A 275 12.92 5.46 -8.38
CA LYS A 275 12.62 6.60 -7.49
C LYS A 275 12.48 6.15 -6.05
N LEU A 276 11.79 5.03 -5.81
CA LEU A 276 11.61 4.47 -4.47
C LEU A 276 12.96 4.02 -3.88
N ILE A 277 13.75 3.29 -4.67
CA ILE A 277 15.09 2.81 -4.29
C ILE A 277 16.04 3.97 -4.01
N TYR A 278 16.05 4.99 -4.89
CA TYR A 278 16.89 6.17 -4.70
C TYR A 278 16.56 6.85 -3.37
N ARG A 279 15.28 6.99 -3.05
CA ARG A 279 14.88 7.68 -1.82
C ARG A 279 15.19 6.88 -0.57
N GLU A 280 14.96 5.58 -0.59
CA GLU A 280 15.44 4.70 0.47
C GLU A 280 16.96 4.88 0.64
N LEU A 281 17.75 4.75 -0.42
CA LEU A 281 19.21 4.84 -0.35
C LEU A 281 19.73 6.16 0.24
N TYR A 282 19.16 7.30 -0.17
CA TYR A 282 19.70 8.61 0.14
C TYR A 282 19.04 9.30 1.35
N TYR A 283 17.80 8.95 1.69
CA TYR A 283 17.05 9.61 2.77
C TYR A 283 16.71 8.68 3.94
N ASN A 284 16.82 7.35 3.80
CA ASN A 284 16.66 6.45 4.94
C ASN A 284 17.97 6.37 5.74
N GLU A 285 18.04 7.16 6.82
CA GLU A 285 19.20 7.18 7.72
C GLU A 285 19.46 5.85 8.44
N LYS A 286 18.43 4.99 8.57
CA LYS A 286 18.51 3.73 9.31
C LYS A 286 19.08 2.56 8.50
N LEU A 287 19.32 2.73 7.20
CA LEU A 287 19.83 1.67 6.35
C LEU A 287 21.24 1.23 6.75
N MET A 288 21.42 -0.08 6.86
CA MET A 288 22.72 -0.71 7.03
C MET A 288 23.58 -0.55 5.77
N VAL A 289 24.90 -0.64 5.96
CA VAL A 289 25.87 -0.48 4.85
C VAL A 289 25.59 -1.45 3.71
N LYS A 290 25.29 -2.72 4.02
CA LYS A 290 24.98 -3.75 3.02
C LYS A 290 23.68 -3.49 2.26
N GLU A 291 22.67 -2.95 2.92
CA GLU A 291 21.42 -2.56 2.25
C GLU A 291 21.67 -1.40 1.29
N LYS A 292 22.47 -0.41 1.69
CA LYS A 292 22.88 0.69 0.81
C LYS A 292 23.65 0.18 -0.43
N GLU A 293 24.55 -0.78 -0.25
CA GLU A 293 25.26 -1.43 -1.37
C GLU A 293 24.29 -2.13 -2.33
N ARG A 294 23.31 -2.86 -1.78
CA ARG A 294 22.29 -3.56 -2.57
C ARG A 294 21.41 -2.59 -3.36
N LEU A 295 20.95 -1.51 -2.74
CA LEU A 295 20.15 -0.49 -3.43
C LEU A 295 20.94 0.19 -4.54
N LYS A 296 22.24 0.49 -4.33
CA LYS A 296 23.12 1.01 -5.40
C LYS A 296 23.21 0.04 -6.58
N PHE A 297 23.46 -1.24 -6.31
CA PHE A 297 23.49 -2.27 -7.34
C PHE A 297 22.20 -2.28 -8.18
N TYR A 298 21.03 -2.15 -7.54
CA TYR A 298 19.76 -2.14 -8.24
C TYR A 298 19.49 -0.85 -9.02
N ILE A 299 19.94 0.32 -8.55
CA ILE A 299 19.85 1.56 -9.33
C ILE A 299 20.59 1.39 -10.65
N ASP A 300 21.85 0.95 -10.59
CA ASP A 300 22.69 0.73 -11.77
C ASP A 300 22.10 -0.34 -12.71
N LEU A 301 21.53 -1.42 -12.13
CA LEU A 301 20.85 -2.46 -12.90
C LEU A 301 19.59 -1.93 -13.60
N LEU A 302 18.78 -1.10 -12.94
CA LEU A 302 17.55 -0.53 -13.50
C LEU A 302 17.83 0.40 -14.68
N GLU A 303 18.90 1.19 -14.61
CA GLU A 303 19.35 2.02 -15.74
C GLU A 303 19.65 1.14 -16.96
N LYS A 304 20.40 0.06 -16.77
CA LYS A 304 20.71 -0.90 -17.85
C LYS A 304 19.47 -1.64 -18.35
N ILE A 305 18.54 -2.03 -17.48
CA ILE A 305 17.27 -2.67 -17.86
C ILE A 305 16.47 -1.73 -18.75
N LYS A 306 16.36 -0.44 -18.39
CA LYS A 306 15.63 0.56 -19.16
C LYS A 306 16.14 0.69 -20.60
N GLU A 307 17.44 0.53 -20.81
CA GLU A 307 18.07 0.59 -22.14
C GLU A 307 17.95 -0.71 -22.94
N ASN A 308 17.83 -1.86 -22.26
CA ASN A 308 18.02 -3.16 -22.88
C ASN A 308 16.77 -4.06 -22.87
N LEU A 309 15.76 -3.78 -22.03
CA LEU A 309 14.59 -4.63 -21.82
C LEU A 309 13.34 -3.80 -21.49
N GLU A 310 12.78 -3.15 -22.52
CA GLU A 310 11.63 -2.25 -22.38
C GLU A 310 10.39 -2.90 -21.72
N GLU A 311 10.19 -4.21 -21.90
CA GLU A 311 9.08 -4.97 -21.32
C GLU A 311 9.11 -4.99 -19.77
N HIS A 312 10.24 -4.63 -19.16
CA HIS A 312 10.47 -4.62 -17.72
C HIS A 312 10.50 -3.19 -17.12
N TYR A 313 9.85 -2.22 -17.76
CA TYR A 313 9.85 -0.83 -17.28
C TYR A 313 9.09 -0.61 -15.96
N ASP A 314 8.04 -1.41 -15.72
CA ASP A 314 7.21 -1.42 -14.51
C ASP A 314 7.73 -2.45 -13.49
N ILE A 315 9.05 -2.55 -13.35
CA ILE A 315 9.67 -3.23 -12.22
C ILE A 315 9.35 -2.47 -10.93
N GLU A 316 9.08 -3.24 -9.89
CA GLU A 316 8.82 -2.82 -8.52
C GLU A 316 9.96 -3.30 -7.60
N LEU A 317 10.18 -2.61 -6.49
CA LEU A 317 11.02 -3.10 -5.41
C LEU A 317 10.13 -3.81 -4.39
N THR A 318 10.37 -5.10 -4.17
CA THR A 318 9.65 -5.85 -3.13
C THR A 318 10.17 -5.52 -1.74
N GLU A 319 9.38 -5.78 -0.69
CA GLU A 319 9.79 -5.65 0.72
C GLU A 319 11.10 -6.41 1.06
N TYR A 320 11.39 -7.50 0.35
CA TYR A 320 12.61 -8.30 0.50
C TYR A 320 13.83 -7.77 -0.26
N HIS A 321 13.77 -6.54 -0.77
CA HIS A 321 14.84 -5.93 -1.56
C HIS A 321 15.24 -6.78 -2.78
N HIS A 322 14.24 -7.24 -3.53
CA HIS A 322 14.38 -7.80 -4.87
C HIS A 322 13.67 -6.90 -5.87
N LEU A 323 14.18 -6.85 -7.10
CA LEU A 323 13.44 -6.23 -8.19
C LEU A 323 12.47 -7.26 -8.74
N SER A 324 11.20 -6.93 -8.81
CA SER A 324 10.13 -7.81 -9.27
C SER A 324 9.36 -7.16 -10.41
N LYS A 325 9.08 -7.93 -11.45
CA LYS A 325 8.23 -7.57 -12.57
C LYS A 325 7.02 -8.48 -12.55
N PRO A 326 5.87 -8.04 -12.01
CA PRO A 326 4.64 -8.82 -12.05
C PRO A 326 4.21 -9.11 -13.49
N LEU A 327 3.70 -10.32 -13.72
CA LEU A 327 3.02 -10.70 -14.94
C LEU A 327 1.53 -10.43 -14.82
N LYS A 328 0.82 -10.39 -15.96
CA LYS A 328 -0.65 -10.32 -16.00
C LYS A 328 -1.31 -11.66 -15.64
N ILE A 329 -0.66 -12.43 -14.79
CA ILE A 329 -1.11 -13.72 -14.28
C ILE A 329 -0.89 -13.65 -12.77
N GLU A 330 -1.98 -13.84 -12.02
CA GLU A 330 -1.98 -13.69 -10.57
C GLU A 330 -0.90 -14.53 -9.91
N GLY A 331 -0.13 -13.89 -9.03
CA GLY A 331 0.89 -14.56 -8.24
C GLY A 331 2.18 -14.89 -9.00
N ILE A 332 2.34 -14.45 -10.25
CA ILE A 332 3.55 -14.75 -11.04
C ILE A 332 4.36 -13.48 -11.31
N SER A 333 5.67 -13.53 -11.06
CA SER A 333 6.57 -12.43 -11.40
C SER A 333 7.96 -12.89 -11.86
N TYR A 334 8.62 -12.06 -12.67
CA TYR A 334 10.06 -12.21 -12.90
C TYR A 334 10.82 -11.44 -11.82
N ARG A 335 11.88 -12.02 -11.24
CA ARG A 335 12.66 -11.36 -10.19
C ARG A 335 14.15 -11.31 -10.50
N TYR A 336 14.80 -10.23 -10.05
CA TYR A 336 16.25 -10.09 -9.99
C TYR A 336 16.67 -10.06 -8.53
N ILE A 337 17.59 -10.96 -8.19
CA ILE A 337 18.01 -11.23 -6.82
C ILE A 337 19.52 -11.04 -6.73
N ILE A 338 19.97 -10.27 -5.75
CA ILE A 338 21.38 -10.25 -5.35
C ILE A 338 21.51 -10.56 -3.86
N GLN A 339 22.33 -11.55 -3.55
CA GLN A 339 22.76 -11.91 -2.20
C GLN A 339 24.26 -11.66 -2.05
N GLU A 340 24.81 -11.89 -0.87
CA GLU A 340 26.21 -11.57 -0.56
C GLU A 340 27.20 -12.29 -1.50
N GLU A 341 26.99 -13.58 -1.74
CA GLU A 341 27.93 -14.44 -2.47
C GLU A 341 27.44 -14.82 -3.88
N TRP A 342 26.14 -14.69 -4.15
CA TRP A 342 25.51 -15.13 -5.38
C TRP A 342 24.39 -14.18 -5.79
N SER A 343 23.92 -14.32 -7.01
CA SER A 343 22.77 -13.61 -7.55
C SER A 343 21.97 -14.52 -8.47
N ALA A 344 20.75 -14.14 -8.80
CA ALA A 344 19.92 -14.92 -9.69
C ALA A 344 18.92 -14.04 -10.45
N VAL A 345 18.42 -14.61 -11.55
CA VAL A 345 17.16 -14.20 -12.16
C VAL A 345 16.19 -15.36 -12.12
N GLU A 346 14.92 -15.09 -11.83
CA GLU A 346 13.93 -16.16 -11.67
C GLU A 346 12.56 -15.81 -12.24
N LEU A 347 11.80 -16.85 -12.59
CA LEU A 347 10.35 -16.84 -12.67
C LEU A 347 9.86 -17.36 -11.32
N HIS A 348 9.26 -16.46 -10.55
CA HIS A 348 8.70 -16.73 -9.25
C HIS A 348 7.18 -16.88 -9.37
N PHE A 349 6.60 -17.83 -8.64
CA PHE A 349 5.16 -17.91 -8.50
C PHE A 349 4.73 -18.33 -7.10
N GLU A 350 3.82 -17.54 -6.54
CA GLU A 350 3.26 -17.66 -5.20
C GLU A 350 1.76 -17.38 -5.27
N HIS A 351 0.98 -18.27 -4.68
CA HIS A 351 -0.48 -18.24 -4.72
C HIS A 351 -1.01 -18.79 -3.39
N GLN A 352 -2.11 -18.21 -2.89
CA GLN A 352 -2.70 -18.60 -1.61
C GLN A 352 -3.15 -20.07 -1.63
N ASP A 353 -3.70 -20.52 -2.76
CA ASP A 353 -3.92 -21.94 -3.04
C ASP A 353 -2.63 -22.60 -3.55
N LEU A 354 -2.01 -23.42 -2.70
CA LEU A 354 -0.79 -24.17 -2.99
C LEU A 354 -0.95 -25.17 -4.15
N SER A 355 -2.17 -25.63 -4.43
CA SER A 355 -2.44 -26.56 -5.53
C SER A 355 -2.20 -25.91 -6.89
N ILE A 356 -2.46 -24.60 -7.01
CA ILE A 356 -2.18 -23.80 -8.21
C ILE A 356 -0.67 -23.71 -8.44
N ASN A 357 0.12 -23.45 -7.39
CA ASN A 357 1.59 -23.41 -7.51
C ASN A 357 2.14 -24.76 -7.99
N LYS A 358 1.62 -25.86 -7.43
CA LYS A 358 2.01 -27.23 -7.83
C LYS A 358 1.65 -27.54 -9.28
N SER A 359 0.45 -27.13 -9.72
CA SER A 359 -0.01 -27.30 -11.10
C SER A 359 0.87 -26.52 -12.08
N ARG A 360 1.09 -25.23 -11.82
CA ARG A 360 1.97 -24.35 -12.61
C ARG A 360 3.39 -24.90 -12.72
N TYR A 361 3.98 -25.33 -11.59
CA TYR A 361 5.30 -25.94 -11.58
C TYR A 361 5.35 -27.22 -12.41
N SER A 362 4.37 -28.13 -12.24
CA SER A 362 4.32 -29.41 -12.96
C SER A 362 4.27 -29.20 -14.47
N HIS A 363 3.45 -28.24 -14.94
CA HIS A 363 3.39 -27.89 -16.36
C HIS A 363 4.73 -27.41 -16.92
N LEU A 364 5.48 -26.60 -16.16
CA LEU A 364 6.80 -26.15 -16.59
C LEU A 364 7.82 -27.28 -16.51
N LEU A 365 7.74 -28.15 -15.50
CA LEU A 365 8.63 -29.30 -15.34
C LEU A 365 8.49 -30.30 -16.49
N ASP A 366 7.27 -30.59 -16.94
CA ASP A 366 7.00 -31.47 -18.09
C ASP A 366 7.67 -30.95 -19.37
N ASN A 367 7.88 -29.64 -19.46
CA ASN A 367 8.51 -28.96 -20.59
C ASN A 367 9.96 -28.55 -20.33
N LYS A 368 10.59 -29.03 -19.24
CA LYS A 368 11.92 -28.62 -18.77
C LYS A 368 13.01 -28.71 -19.85
N ASN A 369 13.01 -29.78 -20.65
CA ASN A 369 14.03 -29.98 -21.69
C ASN A 369 13.91 -28.94 -22.80
N SER A 370 12.70 -28.68 -23.28
CA SER A 370 12.44 -27.66 -24.31
C SER A 370 12.70 -26.25 -23.80
N ILE A 371 12.38 -25.96 -22.53
CA ILE A 371 12.69 -24.68 -21.89
C ILE A 371 14.21 -24.48 -21.80
N ASN A 372 14.96 -25.46 -21.31
CA ASN A 372 16.43 -25.36 -21.19
C ASN A 372 17.12 -25.26 -22.55
N GLN A 373 16.66 -26.01 -23.55
CA GLN A 373 17.21 -25.92 -24.91
C GLN A 373 17.06 -24.48 -25.45
N ARG A 374 15.85 -23.92 -25.35
CA ARG A 374 15.58 -22.56 -25.82
C ARG A 374 16.34 -21.49 -25.04
N PHE A 375 16.54 -21.70 -23.75
CA PHE A 375 17.35 -20.81 -22.91
C PHE A 375 18.79 -20.77 -23.44
N GLN A 376 19.40 -21.96 -23.63
CA GLN A 376 20.78 -22.12 -24.08
C GLN A 376 21.03 -21.65 -25.53
N GLU A 377 20.04 -21.76 -26.42
CA GLU A 377 20.14 -21.23 -27.80
C GLU A 377 20.36 -19.70 -27.83
N ILE A 378 19.84 -19.00 -26.83
CA ILE A 378 19.90 -17.53 -26.74
C ILE A 378 21.03 -17.09 -25.81
N SER A 379 21.34 -17.90 -24.78
CA SER A 379 22.32 -17.61 -23.73
C SER A 379 23.68 -18.28 -23.94
N TRP A 380 24.24 -18.26 -25.16
CA TRP A 380 25.42 -19.06 -25.51
C TRP A 380 26.69 -18.83 -24.66
N HIS A 381 26.81 -17.70 -23.96
CA HIS A 381 27.91 -17.42 -23.01
C HIS A 381 27.59 -17.76 -21.55
N LEU A 382 26.34 -18.17 -21.25
CA LEU A 382 25.88 -18.57 -19.93
C LEU A 382 25.82 -20.11 -19.86
N PRO A 383 26.81 -20.75 -19.20
CA PRO A 383 27.08 -22.17 -19.38
C PRO A 383 26.12 -23.11 -18.63
N LYS A 384 25.23 -22.59 -17.77
CA LYS A 384 24.39 -23.40 -16.87
C LYS A 384 22.95 -23.52 -17.36
N ASN A 385 22.30 -24.65 -17.09
CA ASN A 385 20.86 -24.80 -17.29
C ASN A 385 20.07 -24.10 -16.18
N LEU A 386 18.78 -23.85 -16.43
CA LEU A 386 17.86 -23.39 -15.40
C LEU A 386 17.68 -24.47 -14.34
N VAL A 387 17.64 -24.04 -13.09
CA VAL A 387 17.28 -24.87 -11.95
C VAL A 387 15.79 -24.73 -11.71
N PHE A 388 15.10 -25.86 -11.64
CA PHE A 388 13.66 -25.93 -11.37
C PHE A 388 13.53 -26.27 -9.88
N ASP A 389 13.40 -25.26 -9.04
CA ASP A 389 13.37 -25.42 -7.59
C ASP A 389 11.93 -25.69 -7.13
N PHE A 390 11.67 -26.91 -6.66
CA PHE A 390 10.39 -27.28 -6.08
C PHE A 390 10.51 -27.98 -4.75
N GLU A 391 9.66 -27.54 -3.83
CA GLU A 391 9.51 -28.12 -2.51
C GLU A 391 8.02 -28.22 -2.16
N ASP A 392 7.55 -29.44 -1.85
CA ASP A 392 6.15 -29.69 -1.50
C ASP A 392 5.82 -29.00 -0.17
N GLY A 393 4.73 -28.22 -0.14
CA GLY A 393 4.34 -27.42 1.03
C GLY A 393 5.00 -26.04 1.14
N ARG A 394 5.89 -25.65 0.22
CA ARG A 394 6.42 -24.28 0.14
C ARG A 394 5.37 -23.33 -0.48
N SER A 395 5.24 -22.13 0.09
CA SER A 395 4.26 -21.12 -0.35
C SER A 395 4.52 -20.59 -1.77
N TYR A 396 5.76 -20.71 -2.23
CA TYR A 396 6.21 -20.30 -3.55
C TYR A 396 7.03 -21.39 -4.23
N GLN A 397 7.16 -21.27 -5.55
CA GLN A 397 8.01 -22.12 -6.37
C GLN A 397 8.75 -21.23 -7.39
N SER A 398 9.92 -21.69 -7.84
CA SER A 398 10.78 -20.86 -8.70
C SER A 398 11.46 -21.67 -9.80
N ILE A 399 11.70 -21.00 -10.93
CA ILE A 399 12.65 -21.44 -11.95
C ILE A 399 13.69 -20.34 -12.11
N TRP A 400 14.94 -20.65 -11.77
CA TRP A 400 15.99 -19.66 -11.67
C TRP A 400 17.26 -20.03 -12.44
N TYR A 401 17.95 -18.99 -12.92
CA TYR A 401 19.34 -19.06 -13.33
C TYR A 401 20.19 -18.43 -12.21
N VAL A 402 21.11 -19.21 -11.63
CA VAL A 402 21.95 -18.78 -10.50
C VAL A 402 23.35 -18.43 -11.00
N PHE A 403 23.81 -17.23 -10.64
CA PHE A 403 25.17 -16.76 -10.82
C PHE A 403 25.96 -17.03 -9.54
N GLU A 404 26.97 -17.87 -9.65
CA GLU A 404 27.92 -18.23 -8.59
C GLU A 404 29.31 -17.68 -8.94
N ASP A 405 30.34 -18.00 -8.14
CA ASP A 405 31.74 -17.64 -8.41
C ASP A 405 32.00 -16.13 -8.46
N LYS A 406 31.88 -15.48 -7.30
CA LYS A 406 32.10 -14.02 -7.15
C LYS A 406 31.09 -13.15 -7.88
N ARG A 407 29.86 -13.63 -7.96
CA ARG A 407 28.71 -12.96 -8.62
C ARG A 407 27.65 -12.54 -7.60
N GLY A 408 28.10 -12.01 -6.48
CA GLY A 408 27.26 -11.50 -5.39
C GLY A 408 27.63 -10.07 -4.99
N LEU A 409 26.92 -9.54 -4.00
CA LEU A 409 27.05 -8.18 -3.50
C LEU A 409 28.47 -7.86 -2.99
N ASN A 410 29.20 -8.86 -2.50
CA ASN A 410 30.54 -8.70 -1.96
C ASN A 410 31.60 -8.39 -3.04
N TYR A 411 31.29 -8.58 -4.32
CA TYR A 411 32.23 -8.53 -5.44
C TYR A 411 31.93 -7.36 -6.38
N LYS A 412 32.10 -6.14 -5.86
CA LYS A 412 31.73 -4.88 -6.54
C LYS A 412 32.44 -4.69 -7.87
N GLU A 413 33.67 -5.16 -7.96
CA GLU A 413 34.47 -5.15 -9.18
C GLU A 413 33.83 -5.91 -10.34
N ASN A 414 32.95 -6.87 -10.05
CA ASN A 414 32.27 -7.71 -11.05
C ASN A 414 30.83 -7.24 -11.34
N TRP A 415 30.34 -6.19 -10.69
CA TRP A 415 28.94 -5.77 -10.81
C TRP A 415 28.55 -5.38 -12.24
N GLU A 416 29.46 -4.72 -12.97
CA GLU A 416 29.16 -4.26 -14.31
C GLU A 416 28.85 -5.42 -15.26
N GLU A 417 29.71 -6.44 -15.25
CA GLU A 417 29.57 -7.69 -16.01
C GLU A 417 28.36 -8.49 -15.52
N LEU A 418 28.19 -8.63 -14.19
CA LEU A 418 27.07 -9.35 -13.61
C LEU A 418 25.73 -8.75 -14.03
N GLN A 419 25.57 -7.42 -14.01
CA GLN A 419 24.32 -6.79 -14.41
C GLN A 419 23.99 -7.07 -15.89
N TYR A 420 25.00 -7.08 -16.76
CA TYR A 420 24.82 -7.46 -18.17
C TYR A 420 24.36 -8.91 -18.31
N ASP A 421 25.00 -9.82 -17.58
CA ASP A 421 24.66 -11.23 -17.59
C ASP A 421 23.25 -11.49 -17.01
N MET A 422 22.86 -10.77 -15.95
CA MET A 422 21.51 -10.84 -15.37
C MET A 422 20.44 -10.39 -16.38
N ILE A 423 20.68 -9.29 -17.11
CA ILE A 423 19.76 -8.83 -18.16
C ILE A 423 19.66 -9.87 -19.27
N THR A 424 20.78 -10.44 -19.69
CA THR A 424 20.83 -11.47 -20.74
C THR A 424 20.09 -12.73 -20.29
N ALA A 425 20.38 -13.25 -19.10
CA ALA A 425 19.70 -14.41 -18.54
C ALA A 425 18.19 -14.16 -18.43
N MET A 426 17.77 -12.96 -18.00
CA MET A 426 16.35 -12.62 -17.92
C MET A 426 15.68 -12.62 -19.30
N LYS A 427 16.31 -12.04 -20.33
CA LYS A 427 15.80 -12.11 -21.71
C LYS A 427 15.61 -13.55 -22.19
N CYS A 428 16.59 -14.40 -21.90
CA CYS A 428 16.55 -15.81 -22.26
C CYS A 428 15.44 -16.54 -21.51
N LEU A 429 15.28 -16.26 -20.21
CA LEU A 429 14.22 -16.81 -19.38
C LEU A 429 12.83 -16.41 -19.91
N ILE A 430 12.60 -15.12 -20.16
CA ILE A 430 11.34 -14.61 -20.74
C ILE A 430 11.01 -15.33 -22.04
N SER A 431 11.98 -15.38 -22.97
CA SER A 431 11.77 -16.04 -24.27
C SER A 431 11.44 -17.52 -24.12
N SER A 432 12.10 -18.20 -23.18
CA SER A 432 11.94 -19.64 -22.95
C SER A 432 10.61 -19.99 -22.29
N ILE A 433 10.09 -19.12 -21.42
CA ILE A 433 8.83 -19.31 -20.70
C ILE A 433 7.62 -18.83 -21.51
N LYS A 434 7.77 -17.81 -22.36
CA LYS A 434 6.67 -17.18 -23.14
C LYS A 434 5.69 -18.17 -23.80
N PRO A 435 6.11 -19.29 -24.42
CA PRO A 435 5.18 -20.26 -25.02
C PRO A 435 4.24 -20.96 -24.03
N TYR A 436 4.61 -20.97 -22.75
CA TYR A 436 3.94 -21.73 -21.70
C TYR A 436 3.05 -20.86 -20.80
N LEU A 437 3.14 -19.52 -20.89
CA LEU A 437 2.41 -18.59 -20.01
C LEU A 437 0.89 -18.84 -20.01
N LYS A 438 0.29 -19.12 -21.16
CA LYS A 438 -1.15 -19.41 -21.28
C LYS A 438 -1.62 -20.64 -20.47
N TYR A 439 -0.71 -21.55 -20.10
CA TYR A 439 -1.02 -22.71 -19.28
C TYR A 439 -0.88 -22.42 -17.78
N LEU A 440 -0.42 -21.22 -17.42
CA LEU A 440 -0.27 -20.78 -16.04
C LEU A 440 -1.43 -19.89 -15.56
N GLU A 441 -2.33 -19.50 -16.48
CA GLU A 441 -3.53 -18.70 -16.25
C GLU A 441 -4.68 -19.47 -15.55
N CYS A 442 -4.36 -20.60 -14.90
CA CYS A 442 -5.26 -21.62 -14.33
C CYS A 442 -6.73 -21.21 -14.10
#